data_AF-A0A959Z5U2-F1
#
_entry.id   AF-A0A959Z5U2-F1
#
_cell.length_a   1.000
_cell.length_b   1.000
_cell.length_c   1.000
_cell.angle_alpha   90.00
_cell.angle_beta   90.00
_cell.angle_gamma   90.00
#
_symmetry.space_group_name_H-M   'P 1'
#
loop_
_entity.id
_entity.type
_entity.pdbx_description
1 polymer ?
#
loop_
_entity_poly.entity_id
_entity_poly.type
_entity_poly.pdbx_seq_one_letter_code
_entity_poly.pdbx_strand_id
1 'polypeptide(L)'
;MRKSIVLLLSAISYLIACDNQNHKIQPVEKISENDYFKNTIIQSHFVEVDLSNGNAIKTQNGNLIIIPPESFIDENDSPVSGKINLEIAETKDPAEMLMSNATVPDGMVSKSVLFINATLNGKQLAVNPEHPVHYEITSEKETYLLKGKRDEEGEMIWKKKSEQVKYLFPVPLESLEFYPAGFREAVRQILPFRGHTQLSNSLLDSLFYSFAWQERYAYNVGFGGSLAMINLAFLLPNLPQDEVSVAVTEMGADTTAFVKGINPAAIKTLKNRRFENTLIATREFEERLQVIYKTCKQEILDLYVNNLHKNMWEIDEMAAEFLGADDQNYQTFKKFASLKQTQVKMDEQKAKILADFYMKEKKRNEDQIQRNWEKYTEKKKKTQTELEQINQDYDELVVEREKFRMNKCGFELTELGWFNFATKQNITMLKTFQLNITIENGELFDRDYVYVINPEIESLFALKSDDKVIFNKTLELDPYLLLKSSQDFTVVGVGFTGDSIYYSIAQMQEHPVMNVKLQLQSSEPKTFKKEMKMLTHRYLKPNSILVDLEYQRQSYDALRNLEAYKKDYEIRWALYGYVFPCN
;
A
#
# COMPACT_ATOMS: atom_id res chain seq x y z
N MET A 1 17.86 22.07 1.68
CA MET A 1 17.23 23.26 1.05
C MET A 1 15.74 23.18 1.32
N ARG A 2 15.21 24.02 2.22
CA ARG A 2 13.78 24.06 2.56
C ARG A 2 13.03 24.75 1.41
N LYS A 3 12.23 24.01 0.66
CA LYS A 3 11.26 24.59 -0.27
C LYS A 3 10.03 25.00 0.54
N SER A 4 9.83 26.30 0.71
CA SER A 4 8.61 26.87 1.26
C SER A 4 7.45 26.58 0.32
N ILE A 5 6.43 25.92 0.83
CA ILE A 5 5.18 25.59 0.14
C ILE A 5 4.29 26.82 0.20
N VAL A 6 3.93 27.36 -0.97
CA VAL A 6 2.96 28.47 -1.09
C VAL A 6 1.57 27.84 -1.16
N LEU A 7 0.76 28.09 -0.14
CA LEU A 7 -0.63 27.66 -0.05
C LEU A 7 -1.50 28.66 -0.82
N LEU A 8 -2.13 28.23 -1.91
CA LEU A 8 -3.07 29.03 -2.71
C LEU A 8 -4.46 28.90 -2.07
N LEU A 9 -4.90 29.94 -1.38
CA LEU A 9 -6.26 30.10 -0.86
C LEU A 9 -6.98 31.12 -1.75
N SER A 10 -8.00 30.71 -2.51
CA SER A 10 -8.89 31.64 -3.23
C SER A 10 -10.19 31.83 -2.46
N ALA A 11 -10.57 33.08 -2.19
CA ALA A 11 -11.84 33.43 -1.54
C ALA A 11 -12.77 34.15 -2.53
N ILE A 12 -14.01 33.67 -2.67
CA ILE A 12 -15.04 34.23 -3.56
C ILE A 12 -16.15 34.92 -2.77
N SER A 13 -16.51 36.15 -3.15
CA SER A 13 -17.51 36.97 -2.45
C SER A 13 -18.79 37.21 -3.27
N TYR A 14 -19.96 37.21 -2.62
CA TYR A 14 -21.29 37.42 -3.22
C TYR A 14 -21.83 38.85 -2.98
N LEU A 15 -22.32 39.52 -4.04
CA LEU A 15 -23.05 40.80 -3.97
C LEU A 15 -24.58 40.58 -3.94
N ILE A 16 -25.14 40.01 -2.87
CA ILE A 16 -26.61 40.01 -2.68
C ILE A 16 -27.09 41.40 -2.23
N ALA A 17 -28.12 41.92 -2.89
CA ALA A 17 -29.04 42.96 -2.42
C ALA A 17 -30.46 42.37 -2.52
N CYS A 18 -31.22 42.39 -1.43
CA CYS A 18 -32.66 42.14 -1.44
C CYS A 18 -33.33 43.37 -0.86
N ASP A 19 -34.13 44.07 -1.66
CA ASP A 19 -35.19 44.96 -1.20
C ASP A 19 -36.30 44.96 -2.26
N ASN A 20 -37.42 44.29 -1.99
CA ASN A 20 -38.53 44.11 -2.94
C ASN A 20 -39.35 45.41 -3.08
N GLN A 21 -38.71 46.46 -3.61
CA GLN A 21 -39.35 47.64 -4.16
C GLN A 21 -38.76 47.83 -5.56
N ASN A 22 -39.62 48.02 -6.57
CA ASN A 22 -39.28 48.38 -7.97
C ASN A 22 -37.81 48.75 -8.10
N HIS A 23 -36.99 47.77 -8.51
CA HIS A 23 -35.53 47.90 -8.54
C HIS A 23 -35.16 48.89 -9.64
N LYS A 24 -35.28 50.19 -9.33
CA LYS A 24 -34.64 51.22 -10.12
C LYS A 24 -33.15 50.98 -9.96
N ILE A 25 -32.57 50.36 -10.99
CA ILE A 25 -31.12 50.23 -11.12
C ILE A 25 -30.56 51.65 -11.04
N GLN A 26 -29.91 51.96 -9.92
CA GLN A 26 -29.26 53.26 -9.74
C GLN A 26 -27.90 53.24 -10.45
N PRO A 27 -27.50 54.37 -11.07
CA PRO A 27 -26.14 54.51 -11.59
C PRO A 27 -25.13 54.18 -10.49
N VAL A 28 -24.13 53.37 -10.83
CA VAL A 28 -23.01 53.11 -9.92
C VAL A 28 -21.93 54.12 -10.26
N GLU A 29 -21.89 55.21 -9.51
CA GLU A 29 -20.88 56.25 -9.70
C GLU A 29 -19.61 55.93 -8.91
N LYS A 30 -18.49 55.81 -9.62
CA LYS A 30 -17.16 55.65 -9.01
C LYS A 30 -16.63 56.96 -8.44
N ILE A 31 -16.97 58.08 -9.06
CA ILE A 31 -16.47 59.44 -8.76
C ILE A 31 -17.70 60.36 -8.68
N SER A 32 -17.85 61.08 -7.55
CA SER A 32 -18.81 62.19 -7.44
C SER A 32 -18.18 63.49 -7.94
N GLU A 33 -18.98 64.40 -8.52
CA GLU A 33 -18.49 65.73 -8.94
C GLU A 33 -17.88 66.54 -7.79
N ASN A 34 -18.40 66.33 -6.57
CA ASN A 34 -17.98 67.01 -5.34
C ASN A 34 -16.86 66.26 -4.60
N ASP A 35 -16.41 65.10 -5.10
CA ASP A 35 -15.38 64.29 -4.46
C ASP A 35 -14.03 65.03 -4.46
N TYR A 36 -13.50 65.32 -3.28
CA TYR A 36 -12.19 65.98 -3.11
C TYR A 36 -11.04 65.19 -3.75
N PHE A 37 -11.19 63.86 -3.88
CA PHE A 37 -10.21 62.95 -4.45
C PHE A 37 -10.46 62.64 -5.93
N LYS A 38 -11.43 63.30 -6.60
CA LYS A 38 -11.80 62.98 -8.00
C LYS A 38 -10.65 62.92 -9.00
N ASN A 39 -9.60 63.72 -8.79
CA ASN A 39 -8.43 63.78 -9.66
C ASN A 39 -7.34 62.75 -9.29
N THR A 40 -7.48 62.08 -8.15
CA THR A 40 -6.47 61.17 -7.58
C THR A 40 -7.01 59.75 -7.36
N ILE A 41 -8.32 59.54 -7.52
CA ILE A 41 -8.93 58.21 -7.54
C ILE A 41 -8.26 57.36 -8.61
N ILE A 42 -7.93 56.11 -8.25
CA ILE A 42 -7.33 55.13 -9.13
C ILE A 42 -8.10 55.03 -10.45
N GLN A 43 -7.40 54.97 -11.58
CA GLN A 43 -8.03 54.92 -12.90
C GLN A 43 -8.75 53.59 -13.15
N SER A 44 -9.86 53.63 -13.88
CA SER A 44 -10.57 52.42 -14.31
C SER A 44 -9.94 51.83 -15.57
N HIS A 45 -10.02 50.51 -15.69
CA HIS A 45 -9.82 49.79 -16.92
C HIS A 45 -11.17 49.26 -17.44
N PHE A 46 -11.39 49.36 -18.75
CA PHE A 46 -12.63 48.95 -19.39
C PHE A 46 -12.40 47.71 -20.25
N VAL A 47 -13.25 46.69 -20.07
CA VAL A 47 -13.15 45.40 -20.77
C VAL A 47 -14.52 45.04 -21.35
N GLU A 48 -14.56 44.67 -22.63
CA GLU A 48 -15.75 44.06 -23.23
C GLU A 48 -15.77 42.57 -22.90
N VAL A 49 -16.88 42.08 -22.32
CA VAL A 49 -17.06 40.64 -22.03
C VAL A 49 -18.33 40.11 -22.68
N ASP A 50 -18.23 38.92 -23.26
CA ASP A 50 -19.39 38.17 -23.77
C ASP A 50 -19.92 37.24 -22.67
N LEU A 51 -21.20 37.37 -22.35
CA LEU A 51 -21.90 36.61 -21.31
C LEU A 51 -22.55 35.32 -21.84
N SER A 52 -22.52 35.06 -23.14
CA SER A 52 -23.25 33.93 -23.75
C SER A 52 -22.87 32.57 -23.16
N ASN A 53 -21.62 32.39 -22.74
CA ASN A 53 -21.13 31.17 -22.08
C ASN A 53 -20.47 31.48 -20.71
N GLY A 54 -20.66 32.69 -20.19
CA GLY A 54 -19.88 33.23 -19.07
C GLY A 54 -18.45 33.62 -19.48
N ASN A 55 -17.73 34.25 -18.55
CA ASN A 55 -16.40 34.81 -18.76
C ASN A 55 -15.55 34.76 -17.49
N ALA A 56 -14.23 34.86 -17.63
CA ALA A 56 -13.31 35.00 -16.51
C ALA A 56 -12.21 36.00 -16.85
N ILE A 57 -12.05 37.03 -16.01
CA ILE A 57 -11.10 38.12 -16.19
C ILE A 57 -10.06 38.06 -15.08
N LYS A 58 -8.78 37.96 -15.46
CA LYS A 58 -7.68 38.13 -14.53
C LYS A 58 -7.34 39.63 -14.40
N THR A 59 -7.37 40.16 -13.19
CA THR A 59 -7.06 41.57 -12.93
C THR A 59 -5.56 41.82 -12.92
N GLN A 60 -5.15 43.09 -12.97
CA GLN A 60 -3.73 43.49 -12.95
C GLN A 60 -2.98 42.99 -11.71
N ASN A 61 -3.69 42.85 -10.58
CA ASN A 61 -3.13 42.35 -9.33
C ASN A 61 -3.15 40.81 -9.20
N GLY A 62 -3.48 40.12 -10.29
CA GLY A 62 -3.50 38.67 -10.39
C GLY A 62 -4.74 37.98 -9.81
N ASN A 63 -5.72 38.75 -9.33
CA ASN A 63 -6.99 38.23 -8.82
C ASN A 63 -7.92 37.84 -9.98
N LEU A 64 -8.94 37.00 -9.76
CA LEU A 64 -9.81 36.49 -10.83
C LEU A 64 -11.26 36.93 -10.60
N ILE A 65 -11.88 37.53 -11.61
CA ILE A 65 -13.32 37.82 -11.65
C ILE A 65 -13.97 36.76 -12.55
N ILE A 66 -14.85 35.93 -12.02
CA ILE A 66 -15.61 34.93 -12.78
C ILE A 66 -17.04 35.43 -12.90
N ILE A 67 -17.54 35.47 -14.14
CA ILE A 67 -18.85 36.00 -14.50
C ILE A 67 -19.62 34.87 -15.19
N PRO A 68 -20.46 34.13 -14.47
CA PRO A 68 -21.36 33.16 -15.08
C PRO A 68 -22.24 33.75 -16.21
N PRO A 69 -22.84 32.90 -17.07
CA PRO A 69 -23.95 33.34 -17.91
C PRO A 69 -25.07 33.95 -17.05
N GLU A 70 -25.81 34.92 -17.62
CA GLU A 70 -26.97 35.54 -16.96
C GLU A 70 -26.64 36.30 -15.65
N SER A 71 -25.36 36.65 -15.45
CA SER A 71 -24.91 37.32 -14.22
C SER A 71 -25.36 38.76 -14.02
N PHE A 72 -25.98 39.36 -15.02
CA PHE A 72 -26.47 40.72 -14.98
C PHE A 72 -27.92 40.78 -15.44
N ILE A 73 -28.67 41.70 -14.86
CA ILE A 73 -30.05 42.03 -15.23
C ILE A 73 -30.14 43.49 -15.67
N ASP A 74 -31.08 43.75 -16.58
CA ASP A 74 -31.40 45.09 -17.07
C ASP A 74 -32.48 45.79 -16.22
N GLU A 75 -32.90 46.98 -16.65
CA GLU A 75 -33.92 47.80 -15.99
C GLU A 75 -35.31 47.14 -15.89
N ASN A 76 -35.52 46.02 -16.59
CA ASN A 76 -36.75 45.23 -16.56
C ASN A 76 -36.57 43.89 -15.82
N ASP A 77 -35.51 43.76 -15.01
CA ASP A 77 -35.10 42.53 -14.32
C ASP A 77 -34.88 41.33 -15.27
N SER A 78 -34.59 41.60 -16.55
CA SER A 78 -34.38 40.55 -17.55
C SER A 78 -32.89 40.19 -17.62
N PRO A 79 -32.53 38.88 -17.62
CA PRO A 79 -31.15 38.45 -17.77
C PRO A 79 -30.51 38.98 -19.06
N VAL A 80 -29.34 39.57 -18.91
CA VAL A 80 -28.55 40.10 -20.02
C VAL A 80 -27.64 39.01 -20.58
N SER A 81 -27.67 38.84 -21.90
CA SER A 81 -26.79 37.94 -22.67
C SER A 81 -26.08 38.71 -23.78
N GLY A 82 -24.96 38.17 -24.26
CA GLY A 82 -24.09 38.82 -25.24
C GLY A 82 -23.05 39.76 -24.61
N LYS A 83 -22.59 40.74 -25.40
CA LYS A 83 -21.46 41.61 -25.05
C LYS A 83 -21.87 42.77 -24.15
N ILE A 84 -21.18 42.93 -23.01
CA ILE A 84 -21.32 44.07 -22.09
C ILE A 84 -19.96 44.74 -21.88
N ASN A 85 -19.98 45.98 -21.37
CA ASN A 85 -18.78 46.69 -20.95
C ASN A 85 -18.65 46.63 -19.43
N LEU A 86 -17.49 46.16 -18.96
CA LEU A 86 -17.11 46.17 -17.56
C LEU A 86 -16.10 47.27 -17.29
N GLU A 87 -16.35 48.03 -16.23
CA GLU A 87 -15.41 48.98 -15.66
C GLU A 87 -14.83 48.37 -14.38
N ILE A 88 -13.51 48.29 -14.29
CA ILE A 88 -12.80 47.65 -13.19
C ILE A 88 -11.73 48.61 -12.67
N ALA A 89 -11.65 48.82 -11.36
CA ALA A 89 -10.52 49.51 -10.74
C ALA A 89 -10.10 48.77 -9.48
N GLU A 90 -8.81 48.45 -9.36
CA GLU A 90 -8.31 47.63 -8.26
C GLU A 90 -6.93 48.09 -7.81
N THR A 91 -6.73 48.19 -6.49
CA THR A 91 -5.40 48.46 -5.90
C THR A 91 -5.14 47.62 -4.65
N LYS A 92 -3.86 47.31 -4.44
CA LYS A 92 -3.29 46.75 -3.21
C LYS A 92 -2.31 47.73 -2.54
N ASP A 93 -2.06 48.89 -3.15
CA ASP A 93 -1.16 49.93 -2.63
C ASP A 93 -1.90 50.82 -1.62
N PRO A 94 -1.47 50.88 -0.35
CA PRO A 94 -2.06 51.75 0.66
C PRO A 94 -2.09 53.23 0.26
N ALA A 95 -1.10 53.71 -0.51
CA ALA A 95 -1.08 55.09 -0.97
C ALA A 95 -2.21 55.35 -1.97
N GLU A 96 -2.40 54.48 -2.95
CA GLU A 96 -3.51 54.60 -3.92
C GLU A 96 -4.89 54.46 -3.26
N MET A 97 -5.02 53.61 -2.23
CA MET A 97 -6.26 53.50 -1.45
C MET A 97 -6.59 54.82 -0.74
N LEU A 98 -5.58 55.46 -0.12
CA LEU A 98 -5.73 56.76 0.52
C LEU A 98 -6.09 57.84 -0.51
N MET A 99 -5.37 57.89 -1.62
CA MET A 99 -5.62 58.82 -2.72
C MET A 99 -6.97 58.60 -3.42
N SER A 100 -7.61 57.45 -3.20
CA SER A 100 -8.94 57.12 -3.71
C SER A 100 -10.03 57.30 -2.66
N ASN A 101 -9.76 57.88 -1.49
CA ASN A 101 -10.70 57.94 -0.35
C ASN A 101 -11.32 56.57 -0.01
N ALA A 102 -10.56 55.49 -0.16
CA ALA A 102 -11.03 54.11 0.02
C ALA A 102 -10.50 53.48 1.32
N THR A 103 -10.15 54.31 2.30
CA THR A 103 -9.73 53.86 3.63
C THR A 103 -10.93 53.42 4.45
N VAL A 104 -10.76 52.34 5.20
CA VAL A 104 -11.83 51.74 6.01
C VAL A 104 -11.85 52.35 7.43
N PRO A 105 -13.01 52.48 8.09
CA PRO A 105 -13.11 53.05 9.43
C PRO A 105 -12.45 52.17 10.52
N ASP A 106 -12.40 52.70 11.74
CA ASP A 106 -12.16 51.96 12.99
C ASP A 106 -10.79 51.24 13.11
N GLY A 107 -9.73 51.81 12.52
CA GLY A 107 -8.36 51.29 12.67
C GLY A 107 -8.11 49.98 11.92
N MET A 108 -9.05 49.53 11.08
CA MET A 108 -8.84 48.41 10.18
C MET A 108 -7.88 48.81 9.05
N VAL A 109 -7.04 47.87 8.61
CA VAL A 109 -6.13 48.10 7.47
C VAL A 109 -6.68 47.36 6.25
N SER A 110 -7.10 48.12 5.24
CA SER A 110 -7.50 47.54 3.96
C SER A 110 -6.30 46.90 3.27
N LYS A 111 -6.48 45.68 2.73
CA LYS A 111 -5.45 44.94 1.99
C LYS A 111 -5.60 45.06 0.49
N SER A 112 -6.82 45.30 0.02
CA SER A 112 -7.16 45.44 -1.38
C SER A 112 -8.50 46.17 -1.48
N VAL A 113 -8.65 47.02 -2.49
CA VAL A 113 -9.93 47.63 -2.85
C VAL A 113 -10.23 47.27 -4.29
N LEU A 114 -11.47 46.82 -4.55
CA LEU A 114 -11.98 46.56 -5.89
C LEU A 114 -13.26 47.38 -6.11
N PHE A 115 -13.32 48.06 -7.24
CA PHE A 115 -14.52 48.60 -7.83
C PHE A 115 -14.83 47.83 -9.11
N ILE A 116 -16.10 47.44 -9.29
CA ILE A 116 -16.60 46.83 -10.52
C ILE A 116 -17.97 47.43 -10.88
N ASN A 117 -18.13 47.78 -12.14
CA ASN A 117 -19.37 48.27 -12.71
C ASN A 117 -19.62 47.65 -14.09
N ALA A 118 -20.88 47.51 -14.48
CA ALA A 118 -21.30 46.85 -15.71
C ALA A 118 -22.35 47.68 -16.47
N THR A 119 -22.15 47.83 -17.78
CA THR A 119 -23.07 48.57 -18.65
C THR A 119 -23.30 47.86 -19.97
N LEU A 120 -24.50 48.03 -20.55
CA LEU A 120 -24.85 47.60 -21.90
C LEU A 120 -25.29 48.81 -22.70
N ASN A 121 -24.58 49.16 -23.78
CA ASN A 121 -24.86 50.34 -24.60
C ASN A 121 -24.99 51.65 -23.79
N GLY A 122 -24.18 51.79 -22.72
CA GLY A 122 -24.21 52.94 -21.81
C GLY A 122 -25.31 52.89 -20.74
N LYS A 123 -26.22 51.91 -20.76
CA LYS A 123 -27.21 51.69 -19.70
C LYS A 123 -26.61 50.87 -18.56
N GLN A 124 -26.90 51.26 -17.32
CA GLN A 124 -26.46 50.58 -16.10
C GLN A 124 -27.10 49.19 -15.97
N LEU A 125 -26.31 48.19 -15.59
CA LEU A 125 -26.79 46.86 -15.24
C LEU A 125 -26.70 46.62 -13.72
N ALA A 126 -27.51 45.70 -13.22
CA ALA A 126 -27.41 45.19 -11.85
C ALA A 126 -26.92 43.75 -11.86
N VAL A 127 -26.24 43.32 -10.79
CA VAL A 127 -25.83 41.92 -10.62
C VAL A 127 -27.08 41.07 -10.36
N ASN A 128 -27.22 39.99 -11.11
CA ASN A 128 -28.27 38.99 -10.87
C ASN A 128 -27.97 38.23 -9.57
N PRO A 129 -28.81 38.29 -8.53
CA PRO A 129 -28.58 37.58 -7.28
C PRO A 129 -28.61 36.05 -7.44
N GLU A 130 -29.34 35.52 -8.42
CA GLU A 130 -29.42 34.08 -8.71
C GLU A 130 -28.17 33.56 -9.43
N HIS A 131 -27.49 34.43 -10.20
CA HIS A 131 -26.28 34.12 -10.97
C HIS A 131 -25.15 35.12 -10.68
N PRO A 132 -24.67 35.26 -9.44
CA PRO A 132 -23.82 36.39 -9.07
C PRO A 132 -22.41 36.29 -9.66
N VAL A 133 -21.81 37.47 -9.83
CA VAL A 133 -20.40 37.60 -10.16
C VAL A 133 -19.53 37.16 -8.98
N HIS A 134 -18.47 36.41 -9.28
CA HIS A 134 -17.52 35.88 -8.32
C HIS A 134 -16.19 36.63 -8.43
N TYR A 135 -15.58 36.95 -7.29
CA TYR A 135 -14.25 37.56 -7.24
C TYR A 135 -13.34 36.77 -6.31
N GLU A 136 -12.32 36.12 -6.88
CA GLU A 136 -11.30 35.34 -6.18
C GLU A 136 -10.11 36.22 -5.77
N ILE A 137 -9.85 36.26 -4.46
CA ILE A 137 -8.65 36.87 -3.88
C ILE A 137 -7.76 35.84 -3.22
N THR A 138 -6.44 36.00 -3.34
CA THR A 138 -5.46 35.24 -2.56
C THR A 138 -5.13 35.96 -1.25
N SER A 139 -5.34 35.30 -0.11
CA SER A 139 -5.05 35.86 1.22
C SER A 139 -4.41 34.82 2.15
N GLU A 140 -3.36 35.23 2.87
CA GLU A 140 -2.66 34.38 3.86
C GLU A 140 -3.34 34.38 5.26
N LYS A 141 -4.24 35.34 5.52
CA LYS A 141 -4.92 35.52 6.81
C LYS A 141 -6.42 35.74 6.61
N GLU A 142 -7.17 35.56 7.70
CA GLU A 142 -8.59 35.92 7.73
C GLU A 142 -8.76 37.40 7.38
N THR A 143 -9.55 37.66 6.33
CA THR A 143 -9.80 39.00 5.80
C THR A 143 -11.30 39.24 5.82
N TYR A 144 -11.73 40.45 6.20
CA TYR A 144 -13.14 40.83 6.15
C TYR A 144 -13.46 41.50 4.82
N LEU A 145 -14.66 41.23 4.27
CA LEU A 145 -15.16 41.94 3.11
C LEU A 145 -16.05 43.10 3.55
N LEU A 146 -15.74 44.31 3.09
CA LEU A 146 -16.55 45.50 3.31
C LEU A 146 -17.14 45.95 1.97
N LYS A 147 -18.41 46.35 1.94
CA LYS A 147 -19.05 46.93 0.75
C LYS A 147 -19.14 48.44 0.95
N GLY A 148 -18.48 49.21 0.09
CA GLY A 148 -18.52 50.67 0.10
C GLY A 148 -19.61 51.23 -0.82
N LYS A 149 -20.19 52.37 -0.46
CA LYS A 149 -20.97 53.24 -1.36
C LYS A 149 -20.51 54.68 -1.12
N ARG A 150 -20.25 55.44 -2.19
CA ARG A 150 -20.02 56.88 -2.09
C ARG A 150 -21.32 57.64 -1.90
N ASP A 151 -21.31 58.67 -1.07
CA ASP A 151 -22.40 59.65 -1.00
C ASP A 151 -22.21 60.80 -2.01
N GLU A 152 -23.11 61.79 -1.95
CA GLU A 152 -23.14 62.93 -2.88
C GLU A 152 -21.89 63.83 -2.74
N GLU A 153 -21.27 63.84 -1.56
CA GLU A 153 -20.04 64.54 -1.25
C GLU A 153 -18.77 63.75 -1.66
N GLY A 154 -18.93 62.49 -2.09
CA GLY A 154 -17.82 61.62 -2.49
C GLY A 154 -17.17 60.85 -1.33
N GLU A 155 -17.75 60.90 -0.14
CA GLU A 155 -17.26 60.16 1.02
C GLU A 155 -17.64 58.68 0.94
N MET A 156 -16.69 57.80 1.25
CA MET A 156 -16.89 56.36 1.16
C MET A 156 -17.52 55.80 2.43
N ILE A 157 -18.79 55.39 2.33
CA ILE A 157 -19.52 54.75 3.43
C ILE A 157 -19.37 53.23 3.31
N TRP A 158 -18.53 52.66 4.17
CA TRP A 158 -18.34 51.21 4.27
C TRP A 158 -19.40 50.56 5.15
N LYS A 159 -20.13 49.59 4.58
CA LYS A 159 -21.00 48.69 5.34
C LYS A 159 -20.33 47.34 5.47
N LYS A 160 -20.18 46.86 6.71
CA LYS A 160 -19.65 45.53 6.99
C LYS A 160 -20.54 44.48 6.35
N LYS A 161 -19.99 43.66 5.45
CA LYS A 161 -20.69 42.51 4.86
C LYS A 161 -20.09 41.20 5.40
N SER A 162 -20.86 40.14 5.23
CA SER A 162 -20.82 38.79 5.81
C SER A 162 -19.47 38.07 5.84
N GLU A 163 -19.46 36.97 6.61
CA GLU A 163 -18.41 35.95 6.66
C GLU A 163 -18.03 35.46 5.26
N GLN A 164 -16.72 35.26 5.04
CA GLN A 164 -16.20 34.71 3.79
C GLN A 164 -16.65 33.24 3.64
N VAL A 165 -17.23 32.91 2.49
CA VAL A 165 -17.58 31.52 2.17
C VAL A 165 -16.33 30.84 1.59
N LYS A 166 -15.78 29.87 2.31
CA LYS A 166 -14.62 29.09 1.86
C LYS A 166 -15.08 27.90 1.03
N TYR A 167 -15.17 28.08 -0.28
CA TYR A 167 -15.51 27.01 -1.21
C TYR A 167 -14.39 25.98 -1.29
N LEU A 168 -14.79 24.72 -1.41
CA LEU A 168 -13.89 23.61 -1.66
C LEU A 168 -13.66 23.46 -3.16
N PHE A 169 -12.40 23.24 -3.54
CA PHE A 169 -12.03 22.97 -4.92
C PHE A 169 -11.61 21.51 -5.06
N PRO A 170 -12.32 20.72 -5.89
CA PRO A 170 -11.88 19.37 -6.17
C PRO A 170 -10.56 19.37 -6.94
N VAL A 171 -9.69 18.41 -6.62
CA VAL A 171 -8.42 18.12 -7.29
C VAL A 171 -8.42 16.66 -7.76
N PRO A 172 -7.59 16.28 -8.73
CA PRO A 172 -7.48 14.88 -9.15
C PRO A 172 -7.17 13.96 -7.96
N LEU A 173 -7.91 12.85 -7.83
CA LEU A 173 -7.79 11.90 -6.71
C LEU A 173 -6.37 11.34 -6.59
N GLU A 174 -5.67 11.16 -7.71
CA GLU A 174 -4.30 10.64 -7.74
C GLU A 174 -3.27 11.61 -7.14
N SER A 175 -3.64 12.89 -6.98
CA SER A 175 -2.80 13.90 -6.34
C SER A 175 -2.92 13.91 -4.81
N LEU A 176 -3.87 13.15 -4.25
CA LEU A 176 -4.16 13.08 -2.82
C LEU A 176 -3.54 11.83 -2.17
N GLU A 177 -3.18 11.97 -0.90
CA GLU A 177 -2.61 10.95 -0.03
C GLU A 177 -3.72 10.30 0.81
N PHE A 178 -4.20 9.16 0.29
CA PHE A 178 -5.24 8.36 0.92
C PHE A 178 -4.70 7.35 1.95
N TYR A 179 -3.38 7.16 2.06
CA TYR A 179 -2.83 6.20 3.02
C TYR A 179 -2.59 6.87 4.39
N PRO A 180 -2.59 6.10 5.50
CA PRO A 180 -2.20 6.61 6.79
C PRO A 180 -0.77 7.15 6.79
N ALA A 181 -0.52 8.13 7.65
CA ALA A 181 0.81 8.68 7.86
C ALA A 181 1.86 7.58 8.12
N GLY A 182 2.98 7.65 7.40
CA GLY A 182 4.09 6.70 7.54
C GLY A 182 3.98 5.43 6.69
N PHE A 183 2.78 5.02 6.23
CA PHE A 183 2.61 3.78 5.46
C PHE A 183 3.49 3.75 4.19
N ARG A 184 3.52 4.85 3.44
CA ARG A 184 4.35 4.98 2.22
C ARG A 184 5.84 4.79 2.50
N GLU A 185 6.33 5.33 3.62
CA GLU A 185 7.74 5.21 4.01
C GLU A 185 8.06 3.78 4.46
N ALA A 186 7.18 3.16 5.24
CA ALA A 186 7.32 1.78 5.67
C ALA A 186 7.39 0.83 4.47
N VAL A 187 6.55 1.04 3.44
CA VAL A 187 6.61 0.27 2.20
C VAL A 187 7.91 0.49 1.42
N ARG A 188 8.53 1.68 1.51
CA ARG A 188 9.83 1.92 0.89
C ARG A 188 10.94 1.14 1.59
N GLN A 189 10.88 0.99 2.91
CA GLN A 189 11.89 0.33 3.72
C GLN A 189 11.95 -1.20 3.51
N ILE A 190 10.86 -1.82 3.05
CA ILE A 190 10.79 -3.28 2.79
C ILE A 190 11.24 -3.68 1.37
N LEU A 191 11.61 -2.71 0.52
CA LEU A 191 12.07 -3.01 -0.84
C LEU A 191 13.50 -3.59 -0.82
N PRO A 192 13.83 -4.55 -1.71
CA PRO A 192 12.98 -5.11 -2.77
C PRO A 192 11.98 -6.17 -2.26
N PHE A 193 10.78 -6.17 -2.84
CA PHE A 193 9.72 -7.12 -2.49
C PHE A 193 8.97 -7.62 -3.74
N ARG A 194 8.84 -8.95 -3.91
CA ARG A 194 8.09 -9.58 -5.01
C ARG A 194 8.42 -9.03 -6.42
N GLY A 195 9.70 -8.75 -6.67
CA GLY A 195 10.18 -8.20 -7.95
C GLY A 195 10.02 -6.68 -8.08
N HIS A 196 9.41 -6.00 -7.10
CA HIS A 196 9.43 -4.56 -7.02
C HIS A 196 10.74 -4.08 -6.38
N THR A 197 11.52 -3.30 -7.12
CA THR A 197 12.74 -2.63 -6.64
C THR A 197 12.53 -1.14 -6.35
N GLN A 198 11.42 -0.58 -6.85
CA GLN A 198 11.04 0.82 -6.67
C GLN A 198 9.59 0.91 -6.18
N LEU A 199 9.32 1.98 -5.44
CA LEU A 199 7.99 2.27 -4.93
C LEU A 199 7.05 2.71 -6.07
N SER A 200 5.85 2.14 -6.12
CA SER A 200 4.80 2.54 -7.07
C SER A 200 3.44 2.59 -6.38
N ASN A 201 2.51 3.38 -6.93
CA ASN A 201 1.13 3.44 -6.41
C ASN A 201 0.42 2.08 -6.51
N SER A 202 0.72 1.28 -7.54
CA SER A 202 0.18 -0.07 -7.67
C SER A 202 0.65 -1.00 -6.55
N LEU A 203 1.93 -0.90 -6.13
CA LEU A 203 2.44 -1.68 -4.99
C LEU A 203 1.80 -1.21 -3.68
N LEU A 204 1.72 0.10 -3.46
CA LEU A 204 1.07 0.69 -2.28
C LEU A 204 -0.38 0.23 -2.16
N ASP A 205 -1.14 0.33 -3.24
CA ASP A 205 -2.53 -0.14 -3.32
C ASP A 205 -2.63 -1.64 -3.03
N SER A 206 -1.79 -2.46 -3.67
CA SER A 206 -1.81 -3.91 -3.48
C SER A 206 -1.54 -4.29 -2.03
N LEU A 207 -0.53 -3.68 -1.39
CA LEU A 207 -0.19 -3.95 0.00
C LEU A 207 -1.27 -3.44 0.94
N PHE A 208 -1.72 -2.19 0.78
CA PHE A 208 -2.71 -1.56 1.66
C PHE A 208 -4.06 -2.29 1.61
N TYR A 209 -4.56 -2.60 0.40
CA TYR A 209 -5.84 -3.29 0.27
C TYR A 209 -5.80 -4.74 0.74
N SER A 210 -4.62 -5.37 0.84
CA SER A 210 -4.49 -6.72 1.40
C SER A 210 -4.93 -6.82 2.86
N PHE A 211 -5.10 -5.70 3.57
CA PHE A 211 -5.54 -5.65 4.96
C PHE A 211 -7.08 -5.55 5.12
N ALA A 212 -7.84 -5.37 4.03
CA ALA A 212 -9.31 -5.22 4.10
C ALA A 212 -10.06 -6.45 4.64
N TRP A 213 -9.44 -7.64 4.64
CA TRP A 213 -10.08 -8.89 5.05
C TRP A 213 -9.71 -9.34 6.48
N GLN A 214 -9.06 -8.48 7.29
CA GLN A 214 -8.64 -8.87 8.64
C GLN A 214 -9.75 -8.86 9.71
N GLU A 215 -10.97 -8.41 9.39
CA GLU A 215 -12.10 -8.35 10.34
C GLU A 215 -12.61 -9.72 10.85
N ARG A 216 -12.11 -10.88 10.37
CA ARG A 216 -12.66 -12.20 10.74
C ARG A 216 -11.72 -13.32 11.15
N TYR A 217 -10.41 -13.22 10.92
CA TYR A 217 -9.52 -14.38 11.02
C TYR A 217 -8.21 -14.17 11.76
N ALA A 218 -8.05 -13.09 12.52
CA ALA A 218 -6.86 -12.90 13.35
C ALA A 218 -6.64 -14.01 14.39
N TYR A 219 -7.58 -14.95 14.58
CA TYR A 219 -7.49 -15.95 15.66
C TYR A 219 -7.59 -17.44 15.26
N ASN A 220 -8.24 -17.81 14.15
CA ASN A 220 -8.43 -19.24 13.81
C ASN A 220 -7.45 -19.80 12.78
N VAL A 221 -6.64 -18.95 12.15
CA VAL A 221 -5.40 -19.40 11.50
C VAL A 221 -4.27 -19.21 12.50
N GLY A 222 -4.44 -19.82 13.68
CA GLY A 222 -3.29 -20.25 14.43
C GLY A 222 -2.38 -20.95 13.43
N PHE A 223 -1.18 -20.43 13.27
CA PHE A 223 -0.06 -21.22 12.80
C PHE A 223 0.16 -22.46 13.71
N GLY A 224 -0.63 -22.65 14.79
CA GLY A 224 -0.77 -23.84 15.62
C GLY A 224 -1.63 -24.97 15.02
N GLY A 225 -1.65 -25.12 13.69
CA GLY A 225 -1.68 -26.47 13.17
C GLY A 225 -0.31 -27.03 13.49
N SER A 226 -0.21 -27.88 14.52
CA SER A 226 0.97 -28.70 14.79
C SER A 226 1.51 -29.20 13.46
N LEU A 227 2.55 -28.55 12.94
CA LEU A 227 3.54 -29.23 12.12
C LEU A 227 4.04 -30.31 13.06
N ALA A 228 3.41 -31.49 13.02
CA ALA A 228 3.98 -32.68 13.62
C ALA A 228 5.40 -32.71 13.08
N MET A 229 6.38 -32.42 13.95
CA MET A 229 7.73 -32.00 13.58
C MET A 229 8.17 -32.75 12.32
N ILE A 230 8.01 -32.10 11.16
CA ILE A 230 8.37 -32.71 9.90
C ILE A 230 9.88 -32.80 9.99
N ASN A 231 10.41 -34.02 9.89
CA ASN A 231 11.83 -34.29 10.04
C ASN A 231 12.60 -33.78 8.80
N LEU A 232 12.61 -32.45 8.64
CA LEU A 232 13.15 -31.68 7.52
C LEU A 232 14.68 -31.72 7.42
N ALA A 233 15.34 -32.27 8.45
CA ALA A 233 16.77 -32.34 8.61
C ALA A 233 17.52 -33.10 7.49
N PHE A 234 16.82 -33.67 6.51
CA PHE A 234 17.47 -34.25 5.32
C PHE A 234 17.16 -33.54 4.00
N LEU A 235 15.95 -33.03 3.84
CA LEU A 235 15.58 -32.40 2.57
C LEU A 235 16.16 -31.00 2.44
N LEU A 236 16.54 -30.42 3.59
CA LEU A 236 17.35 -29.22 3.68
C LEU A 236 18.34 -29.40 4.84
N PRO A 237 19.51 -30.02 4.62
CA PRO A 237 20.54 -30.16 5.67
C PRO A 237 21.05 -28.81 6.20
N ASN A 238 20.61 -27.70 5.60
CA ASN A 238 21.26 -26.40 5.64
C ASN A 238 20.35 -25.24 6.08
N LEU A 239 19.09 -25.52 6.43
CA LEU A 239 18.35 -24.54 7.22
C LEU A 239 18.90 -24.67 8.66
N PRO A 240 19.37 -23.57 9.29
CA PRO A 240 19.75 -23.57 10.70
C PRO A 240 18.71 -24.32 11.53
N GLN A 241 19.08 -25.17 12.49
CA GLN A 241 18.07 -25.85 13.31
C GLN A 241 17.13 -24.85 14.03
N ASP A 242 17.62 -23.64 14.30
CA ASP A 242 16.84 -22.50 14.80
C ASP A 242 15.86 -21.89 13.75
N GLU A 243 16.06 -22.15 12.45
CA GLU A 243 15.16 -21.79 11.34
C GLU A 243 14.25 -22.95 10.89
N VAL A 244 14.66 -24.22 11.10
CA VAL A 244 13.84 -25.43 10.86
C VAL A 244 12.84 -25.66 11.99
N SER A 245 13.13 -25.18 13.20
CA SER A 245 12.04 -24.69 14.02
C SER A 245 11.47 -23.47 13.30
N VAL A 246 10.46 -23.69 12.46
CA VAL A 246 9.34 -22.76 12.47
C VAL A 246 8.74 -22.91 13.87
N ALA A 247 9.41 -22.33 14.87
CA ALA A 247 8.85 -22.02 16.15
C ALA A 247 7.76 -21.02 15.81
N VAL A 248 6.60 -21.57 15.47
CA VAL A 248 5.35 -20.90 15.70
C VAL A 248 5.32 -20.78 17.21
N THR A 249 5.88 -19.69 17.73
CA THR A 249 5.69 -19.32 19.11
C THR A 249 4.18 -19.27 19.31
N GLU A 250 3.67 -20.17 20.15
CA GLU A 250 2.29 -20.14 20.61
C GLU A 250 2.09 -18.81 21.34
N MET A 251 1.70 -17.77 20.60
CA MET A 251 1.09 -16.60 21.22
C MET A 251 -0.27 -17.07 21.70
N GLY A 252 -0.33 -17.26 23.02
CA GLY A 252 -1.48 -17.80 23.73
C GLY A 252 -2.80 -17.18 23.28
N ALA A 253 -3.77 -18.06 23.08
CA ALA A 253 -5.13 -17.71 22.76
C ALA A 253 -5.80 -17.07 23.99
N ASP A 254 -5.79 -15.75 24.08
CA ASP A 254 -6.89 -15.04 24.72
C ASP A 254 -7.10 -13.64 24.12
N THR A 255 -8.37 -13.26 23.98
CA THR A 255 -8.98 -12.02 23.44
C THR A 255 -9.26 -11.93 21.93
N THR A 256 -10.56 -11.99 21.60
CA THR A 256 -11.15 -11.55 20.33
C THR A 256 -11.01 -10.03 20.17
N ALA A 257 -9.82 -9.55 19.83
CA ALA A 257 -9.62 -8.15 19.49
C ALA A 257 -10.16 -7.90 18.07
N PHE A 258 -11.35 -7.30 17.98
CA PHE A 258 -11.83 -6.69 16.74
C PHE A 258 -10.75 -5.70 16.25
N VAL A 259 -10.27 -5.87 15.01
CA VAL A 259 -9.35 -4.90 14.40
C VAL A 259 -10.08 -3.57 14.32
N LYS A 260 -9.67 -2.61 15.16
CA LYS A 260 -10.20 -1.24 15.11
C LYS A 260 -9.45 -0.48 14.04
N GLY A 261 -10.16 0.22 13.15
CA GLY A 261 -9.53 0.98 12.09
C GLY A 261 -10.42 1.33 10.92
N ILE A 262 -9.82 2.01 9.94
CA ILE A 262 -10.46 2.33 8.68
C ILE A 262 -10.21 1.18 7.70
N ASN A 263 -11.29 0.60 7.20
CA ASN A 263 -11.23 -0.55 6.31
C ASN A 263 -10.59 -0.17 4.96
N PRO A 264 -9.46 -0.77 4.57
CA PRO A 264 -8.79 -0.46 3.31
C PRO A 264 -9.66 -0.62 2.04
N ALA A 265 -10.69 -1.47 2.06
CA ALA A 265 -11.64 -1.58 0.94
C ALA A 265 -12.50 -0.32 0.78
N ALA A 266 -12.78 0.42 1.86
CA ALA A 266 -13.44 1.72 1.79
C ALA A 266 -12.58 2.72 1.02
N ILE A 267 -11.29 2.78 1.33
CA ILE A 267 -10.33 3.67 0.65
C ILE A 267 -10.18 3.31 -0.83
N LYS A 268 -10.12 2.01 -1.15
CA LYS A 268 -10.16 1.54 -2.54
C LYS A 268 -11.38 2.06 -3.29
N THR A 269 -12.54 2.09 -2.64
CA THR A 269 -13.79 2.61 -3.22
C THR A 269 -13.76 4.13 -3.39
N LEU A 270 -13.23 4.88 -2.43
CA LEU A 270 -13.14 6.35 -2.49
C LEU A 270 -12.19 6.84 -3.58
N LYS A 271 -11.17 6.06 -3.93
CA LYS A 271 -10.29 6.34 -5.08
C LYS A 271 -10.96 6.11 -6.44
N ASN A 272 -12.26 5.80 -6.49
CA ASN A 272 -13.01 5.71 -7.74
C ASN A 272 -13.31 7.11 -8.28
N ARG A 273 -13.08 7.33 -9.59
CA ARG A 273 -13.35 8.59 -10.30
C ARG A 273 -14.75 9.20 -10.08
N ARG A 274 -15.74 8.40 -9.68
CA ARG A 274 -17.09 8.89 -9.31
C ARG A 274 -17.05 9.91 -8.16
N PHE A 275 -15.98 9.93 -7.37
CA PHE A 275 -15.78 10.88 -6.26
C PHE A 275 -14.96 12.13 -6.65
N GLU A 276 -14.45 12.25 -7.89
CA GLU A 276 -13.59 13.38 -8.32
C GLU A 276 -14.24 14.77 -8.17
N ASN A 277 -15.57 14.87 -8.28
CA ASN A 277 -16.29 16.14 -8.16
C ASN A 277 -17.03 16.24 -6.83
N THR A 278 -16.43 15.72 -5.76
CA THR A 278 -17.02 15.69 -4.42
C THR A 278 -16.04 16.26 -3.41
N LEU A 279 -16.52 16.50 -2.18
CA LEU A 279 -15.65 16.91 -1.09
C LEU A 279 -14.53 15.88 -0.80
N ILE A 280 -14.69 14.61 -1.18
CA ILE A 280 -13.66 13.56 -1.01
C ILE A 280 -12.40 13.87 -1.82
N ALA A 281 -12.57 14.52 -2.98
CA ALA A 281 -11.48 14.88 -3.87
C ALA A 281 -10.88 16.24 -3.52
N THR A 282 -10.74 16.58 -2.25
CA THR A 282 -10.23 17.90 -1.81
C THR A 282 -9.04 17.74 -0.87
N ARG A 283 -8.18 18.77 -0.79
CA ARG A 283 -7.03 18.78 0.15
C ARG A 283 -7.49 18.81 1.59
N GLU A 284 -8.62 19.47 1.83
CA GLU A 284 -9.28 19.57 3.11
C GLU A 284 -9.75 18.19 3.60
N PHE A 285 -10.31 17.37 2.71
CA PHE A 285 -10.66 16.00 3.07
C PHE A 285 -9.43 15.10 3.28
N GLU A 286 -8.36 15.26 2.49
CA GLU A 286 -7.09 14.57 2.73
C GLU A 286 -6.58 14.83 4.16
N GLU A 287 -6.59 16.08 4.62
CA GLU A 287 -6.22 16.43 6.01
C GLU A 287 -7.10 15.74 7.05
N ARG A 288 -8.42 15.69 6.81
CA ARG A 288 -9.37 15.01 7.70
C ARG A 288 -9.14 13.51 7.71
N LEU A 289 -8.90 12.90 6.56
CA LEU A 289 -8.64 11.47 6.44
C LEU A 289 -7.44 11.04 7.30
N GLN A 290 -6.38 11.86 7.36
CA GLN A 290 -5.24 11.61 8.25
C GLN A 290 -5.60 11.62 9.75
N VAL A 291 -6.59 12.41 10.15
CA VAL A 291 -7.13 12.40 11.52
C VAL A 291 -8.11 11.25 11.72
N ILE A 292 -8.92 10.92 10.72
CA ILE A 292 -9.87 9.79 10.74
C ILE A 292 -9.13 8.47 10.98
N TYR A 293 -7.94 8.27 10.40
CA TYR A 293 -7.11 7.10 10.73
C TYR A 293 -6.77 6.98 12.23
N LYS A 294 -6.63 8.10 12.94
CA LYS A 294 -6.32 8.14 14.38
C LYS A 294 -7.53 7.92 15.27
N THR A 295 -8.75 8.03 14.73
CA THR A 295 -9.97 7.69 15.48
C THR A 295 -10.21 6.19 15.50
N CYS A 296 -9.73 5.47 14.46
CA CYS A 296 -9.98 4.06 14.22
C CYS A 296 -11.47 3.67 14.23
N LYS A 297 -12.33 4.63 13.88
CA LYS A 297 -13.79 4.49 13.78
C LYS A 297 -14.18 4.68 12.32
N GLN A 298 -14.50 3.57 11.64
CA GLN A 298 -14.94 3.56 10.24
C GLN A 298 -16.17 4.45 10.03
N GLU A 299 -17.02 4.57 11.05
CA GLU A 299 -18.23 5.39 11.05
C GLU A 299 -17.91 6.86 10.78
N ILE A 300 -16.76 7.38 11.25
CA ILE A 300 -16.36 8.76 10.96
C ILE A 300 -16.09 8.94 9.47
N LEU A 301 -15.42 7.98 8.81
CA LEU A 301 -15.23 8.03 7.36
C LEU A 301 -16.58 7.99 6.64
N ASP A 302 -17.47 7.08 7.08
CA ASP A 302 -18.78 6.90 6.48
C ASP A 302 -19.67 8.16 6.65
N LEU A 303 -19.49 8.97 7.70
CA LEU A 303 -20.18 10.26 7.84
C LEU A 303 -19.89 11.19 6.66
N TYR A 304 -18.64 11.31 6.20
CA TYR A 304 -18.31 12.16 5.05
C TYR A 304 -18.94 11.65 3.77
N VAL A 305 -18.95 10.33 3.56
CA VAL A 305 -19.52 9.72 2.36
C VAL A 305 -21.05 9.84 2.34
N ASN A 306 -21.69 9.74 3.49
CA ASN A 306 -23.16 9.82 3.59
C ASN A 306 -23.70 11.26 3.53
N ASN A 307 -22.83 12.27 3.66
CA ASN A 307 -23.21 13.68 3.74
C ASN A 307 -22.52 14.56 2.69
N LEU A 308 -22.21 14.01 1.50
CA LEU A 308 -21.46 14.73 0.45
C LEU A 308 -22.11 16.05 -0.05
N HIS A 309 -23.41 16.24 0.19
CA HIS A 309 -24.17 17.44 -0.16
C HIS A 309 -24.10 18.54 0.93
N LYS A 310 -23.59 18.22 2.12
CA LYS A 310 -23.47 19.16 3.24
C LYS A 310 -22.17 19.94 3.16
N ASN A 311 -22.13 21.07 3.88
CA ASN A 311 -20.88 21.78 4.07
C ASN A 311 -19.90 20.91 4.87
N MET A 312 -18.62 20.92 4.50
CA MET A 312 -17.64 20.09 5.20
C MET A 312 -17.57 20.40 6.70
N TRP A 313 -17.71 21.67 7.09
CA TRP A 313 -17.73 22.06 8.50
C TRP A 313 -18.91 21.47 9.29
N GLU A 314 -20.06 21.21 8.65
CA GLU A 314 -21.22 20.57 9.29
C GLU A 314 -20.92 19.10 9.57
N ILE A 315 -20.25 18.43 8.63
CA ILE A 315 -19.80 17.05 8.79
C ILE A 315 -18.72 16.96 9.87
N ASP A 316 -17.80 17.94 9.92
CA ASP A 316 -16.77 18.03 10.97
C ASP A 316 -17.42 18.17 12.37
N GLU A 317 -18.52 18.92 12.49
CA GLU A 317 -19.29 19.03 13.72
C GLU A 317 -19.96 17.71 14.10
N MET A 318 -20.61 17.04 13.13
CA MET A 318 -21.18 15.70 13.32
C MET A 318 -20.13 14.68 13.77
N ALA A 319 -18.91 14.74 13.20
CA ALA A 319 -17.80 13.88 13.58
C ALA A 319 -17.34 14.17 15.02
N ALA A 320 -17.22 15.43 15.42
CA ALA A 320 -16.89 15.80 16.80
C ALA A 320 -17.97 15.29 17.78
N GLU A 321 -19.25 15.49 17.47
CA GLU A 321 -20.36 15.01 18.29
C GLU A 321 -20.36 13.48 18.43
N PHE A 322 -20.12 12.76 17.34
CA PHE A 322 -20.03 11.30 17.34
C PHE A 322 -18.88 10.79 18.22
N LEU A 323 -17.74 11.48 18.22
CA LEU A 323 -16.58 11.09 19.03
C LEU A 323 -16.81 11.34 20.52
N GLY A 324 -17.52 12.43 20.88
CA GLY A 324 -17.74 12.85 22.26
C GLY A 324 -16.53 13.58 22.86
N ALA A 325 -16.74 14.38 23.91
CA ALA A 325 -15.73 15.28 24.48
C ALA A 325 -14.50 14.56 25.06
N ASP A 326 -14.63 13.28 25.42
CA ASP A 326 -13.55 12.46 26.00
C ASP A 326 -12.60 11.88 24.95
N ASP A 327 -12.94 11.90 23.66
CA ASP A 327 -12.08 11.42 22.59
C ASP A 327 -10.97 12.44 22.28
N GLN A 328 -9.72 11.95 22.19
CA GLN A 328 -8.55 12.80 21.90
C GLN A 328 -8.68 13.61 20.60
N ASN A 329 -9.49 13.16 19.63
CA ASN A 329 -9.66 13.82 18.35
C ASN A 329 -10.84 14.80 18.33
N TYR A 330 -11.67 14.87 19.38
CA TYR A 330 -12.83 15.75 19.48
C TYR A 330 -12.48 17.22 19.16
N GLN A 331 -11.47 17.76 19.84
CA GLN A 331 -11.06 19.16 19.67
C GLN A 331 -10.52 19.43 18.27
N THR A 332 -9.91 18.43 17.64
CA THR A 332 -9.41 18.54 16.25
C THR A 332 -10.57 18.71 15.27
N PHE A 333 -11.64 17.92 15.41
CA PHE A 333 -12.83 18.08 14.57
C PHE A 333 -13.61 19.37 14.87
N LYS A 334 -13.69 19.83 16.13
CA LYS A 334 -14.23 21.17 16.44
C LYS A 334 -13.41 22.29 15.78
N LYS A 335 -12.08 22.15 15.74
CA LYS A 335 -11.22 23.08 15.01
C LYS A 335 -11.50 23.05 13.51
N PHE A 336 -11.64 21.88 12.90
CA PHE A 336 -12.03 21.77 11.49
C PHE A 336 -13.39 22.44 11.21
N ALA A 337 -14.40 22.20 12.05
CA ALA A 337 -15.71 22.84 11.95
C ALA A 337 -15.63 24.38 12.07
N SER A 338 -14.73 24.91 12.91
CA SER A 338 -14.52 26.36 13.04
C SER A 338 -13.97 27.03 11.78
N LEU A 339 -13.37 26.27 10.85
CA LEU A 339 -12.86 26.82 9.60
C LEU A 339 -13.96 27.23 8.62
N LYS A 340 -15.21 26.78 8.84
CA LYS A 340 -16.39 27.07 8.00
C LYS A 340 -16.20 26.75 6.51
N GLN A 341 -15.46 25.66 6.22
CA GLN A 341 -15.27 25.14 4.87
C GLN A 341 -16.57 24.55 4.32
N THR A 342 -17.04 25.06 3.17
CA THR A 342 -18.35 24.74 2.62
C THR A 342 -18.34 23.45 1.81
N GLN A 343 -19.29 23.27 0.90
CA GLN A 343 -19.41 22.09 0.05
C GLN A 343 -18.76 22.30 -1.32
N VAL A 344 -18.37 21.20 -1.95
CA VAL A 344 -18.31 21.12 -3.41
C VAL A 344 -19.76 20.99 -3.88
N LYS A 345 -20.26 21.92 -4.70
CA LYS A 345 -21.68 21.98 -5.10
C LYS A 345 -22.18 20.60 -5.54
N MET A 346 -23.10 20.03 -4.76
CA MET A 346 -23.66 18.72 -5.04
C MET A 346 -25.10 18.63 -4.59
N ASP A 347 -25.93 18.07 -5.46
CA ASP A 347 -27.32 17.78 -5.16
C ASP A 347 -27.45 16.59 -4.20
N GLU A 348 -28.43 16.65 -3.29
CA GLU A 348 -28.66 15.62 -2.26
C GLU A 348 -28.98 14.24 -2.87
N GLN A 349 -29.77 14.20 -3.95
CA GLN A 349 -30.10 12.94 -4.62
C GLN A 349 -28.83 12.31 -5.23
N LYS A 350 -27.97 13.12 -5.85
CA LYS A 350 -26.67 12.64 -6.36
C LYS A 350 -25.76 12.15 -5.23
N ALA A 351 -25.70 12.87 -4.11
CA ALA A 351 -24.94 12.46 -2.93
C ALA A 351 -25.41 11.09 -2.41
N LYS A 352 -26.73 10.88 -2.30
CA LYS A 352 -27.30 9.59 -1.89
C LYS A 352 -26.95 8.45 -2.84
N ILE A 353 -27.02 8.69 -4.15
CA ILE A 353 -26.61 7.68 -5.16
C ILE A 353 -25.14 7.30 -4.99
N LEU A 354 -24.26 8.26 -4.69
CA LEU A 354 -22.84 8.00 -4.44
C LEU A 354 -22.60 7.24 -3.14
N ALA A 355 -23.35 7.55 -2.08
CA ALA A 355 -23.31 6.80 -0.83
C ALA A 355 -23.76 5.34 -1.01
N ASP A 356 -24.86 5.11 -1.75
CA ASP A 356 -25.32 3.75 -2.09
C ASP A 356 -24.29 2.99 -2.95
N PHE A 357 -23.66 3.69 -3.90
CA PHE A 357 -22.55 3.13 -4.68
C PHE A 357 -21.38 2.75 -3.79
N TYR A 358 -20.98 3.62 -2.86
CA TYR A 358 -19.90 3.37 -1.91
C TYR A 358 -20.13 2.10 -1.11
N MET A 359 -21.31 1.94 -0.50
CA MET A 359 -21.62 0.77 0.32
C MET A 359 -21.56 -0.52 -0.50
N LYS A 360 -22.13 -0.53 -1.70
CA LYS A 360 -22.13 -1.70 -2.60
C LYS A 360 -20.72 -2.05 -3.09
N GLU A 361 -19.95 -1.04 -3.51
CA GLU A 361 -18.63 -1.26 -4.09
C GLU A 361 -17.57 -1.57 -3.02
N LYS A 362 -17.67 -0.99 -1.81
CA LYS A 362 -16.89 -1.40 -0.63
C LYS A 362 -17.10 -2.89 -0.37
N LYS A 363 -18.36 -3.35 -0.29
CA LYS A 363 -18.67 -4.76 -0.06
C LYS A 363 -18.12 -5.66 -1.16
N ARG A 364 -18.27 -5.25 -2.44
CA ARG A 364 -17.71 -5.98 -3.58
C ARG A 364 -16.18 -6.07 -3.51
N ASN A 365 -15.51 -5.00 -3.09
CA ASN A 365 -14.07 -4.95 -2.90
C ASN A 365 -13.63 -5.90 -1.78
N GLU A 366 -14.33 -5.93 -0.64
CA GLU A 366 -14.10 -6.88 0.45
C GLU A 366 -14.24 -8.33 -0.04
N ASP A 367 -15.33 -8.66 -0.74
CA ASP A 367 -15.58 -10.01 -1.25
C ASP A 367 -14.54 -10.44 -2.30
N GLN A 368 -14.00 -9.49 -3.09
CA GLN A 368 -12.90 -9.77 -4.01
C GLN A 368 -11.59 -10.05 -3.25
N ILE A 369 -11.27 -9.24 -2.25
CA ILE A 369 -10.05 -9.39 -1.45
C ILE A 369 -10.11 -10.69 -0.63
N GLN A 370 -11.27 -11.02 -0.07
CA GLN A 370 -11.55 -12.30 0.58
C GLN A 370 -11.23 -13.48 -0.36
N ARG A 371 -11.81 -13.51 -1.55
CA ARG A 371 -11.59 -14.60 -2.51
C ARG A 371 -10.12 -14.73 -2.92
N ASN A 372 -9.41 -13.61 -3.04
CA ASN A 372 -7.98 -13.63 -3.31
C ASN A 372 -7.19 -14.21 -2.13
N TRP A 373 -7.58 -13.87 -0.90
CA TRP A 373 -6.98 -14.38 0.33
C TRP A 373 -7.22 -15.89 0.50
N GLU A 374 -8.44 -16.36 0.22
CA GLU A 374 -8.80 -17.78 0.24
C GLU A 374 -7.94 -18.57 -0.75
N LYS A 375 -7.84 -18.10 -2.00
CA LYS A 375 -6.96 -18.72 -3.02
C LYS A 375 -5.49 -18.74 -2.61
N TYR A 376 -5.00 -17.65 -2.01
CA TYR A 376 -3.63 -17.57 -1.51
C TYR A 376 -3.38 -18.59 -0.39
N THR A 377 -4.31 -18.67 0.57
CA THR A 377 -4.24 -19.60 1.71
C THR A 377 -4.36 -21.06 1.27
N GLU A 378 -5.25 -21.35 0.32
CA GLU A 378 -5.41 -22.67 -0.27
C GLU A 378 -4.13 -23.11 -0.98
N LYS A 379 -3.51 -22.23 -1.78
CA LYS A 379 -2.23 -22.52 -2.45
C LYS A 379 -1.10 -22.79 -1.43
N LYS A 380 -1.04 -22.00 -0.35
CA LYS A 380 -0.08 -22.22 0.74
C LYS A 380 -0.31 -23.59 1.38
N LYS A 381 -1.54 -23.91 1.79
CA LYS A 381 -1.90 -25.20 2.39
C LYS A 381 -1.57 -26.36 1.47
N LYS A 382 -1.89 -26.24 0.18
CA LYS A 382 -1.54 -27.24 -0.83
C LYS A 382 -0.04 -27.47 -0.91
N THR A 383 0.77 -26.40 -0.89
CA THR A 383 2.24 -26.49 -0.89
C THR A 383 2.75 -27.21 0.37
N GLN A 384 2.13 -26.97 1.53
CA GLN A 384 2.48 -27.67 2.78
C GLN A 384 2.16 -29.17 2.69
N THR A 385 0.96 -29.53 2.26
CA THR A 385 0.56 -30.94 2.07
C THR A 385 1.40 -31.63 1.00
N GLU A 386 1.73 -30.94 -0.10
CA GLU A 386 2.64 -31.46 -1.13
C GLU A 386 4.02 -31.75 -0.51
N LEU A 387 4.58 -30.84 0.31
CA LEU A 387 5.85 -31.08 1.01
C LEU A 387 5.76 -32.25 1.98
N GLU A 388 4.70 -32.35 2.79
CA GLU A 388 4.48 -33.48 3.71
C GLU A 388 4.47 -34.82 2.96
N GLN A 389 3.78 -34.89 1.83
CA GLN A 389 3.73 -36.09 1.00
C GLN A 389 5.10 -36.42 0.39
N ILE A 390 5.80 -35.42 -0.15
CA ILE A 390 7.16 -35.61 -0.71
C ILE A 390 8.09 -36.21 0.35
N ASN A 391 7.99 -35.74 1.59
CA ASN A 391 8.83 -36.21 2.69
C ASN A 391 8.47 -37.64 3.09
N GLN A 392 7.18 -37.97 3.20
CA GLN A 392 6.74 -39.33 3.48
C GLN A 392 7.19 -40.30 2.38
N ASP A 393 7.00 -39.95 1.12
CA ASP A 393 7.42 -40.77 -0.02
C ASP A 393 8.95 -40.98 -0.04
N TYR A 394 9.70 -39.95 0.35
CA TYR A 394 11.15 -40.03 0.45
C TYR A 394 11.61 -40.91 1.63
N ASP A 395 10.95 -40.81 2.78
CA ASP A 395 11.21 -41.68 3.93
C ASP A 395 10.96 -43.16 3.58
N GLU A 396 9.88 -43.45 2.85
CA GLU A 396 9.59 -44.80 2.33
C GLU A 396 10.71 -45.27 1.38
N LEU A 397 11.17 -44.41 0.47
CA LEU A 397 12.29 -44.70 -0.44
C LEU A 397 13.59 -45.05 0.31
N VAL A 398 13.89 -44.29 1.38
CA VAL A 398 15.07 -44.50 2.22
C VAL A 398 14.98 -45.83 2.97
N VAL A 399 13.82 -46.16 3.54
CA VAL A 399 13.59 -47.45 4.21
C VAL A 399 13.68 -48.62 3.23
N GLU A 400 13.14 -48.48 2.01
CA GLU A 400 13.28 -49.50 0.96
C GLU A 400 14.74 -49.75 0.58
N ARG A 401 15.51 -48.66 0.46
CA ARG A 401 16.95 -48.71 0.18
C ARG A 401 17.74 -49.37 1.30
N GLU A 402 17.48 -48.99 2.55
CA GLU A 402 18.11 -49.62 3.72
C GLU A 402 17.82 -51.12 3.71
N LYS A 403 16.55 -51.52 3.56
CA LYS A 403 16.17 -52.94 3.50
C LYS A 403 16.89 -53.68 2.38
N PHE A 404 16.96 -53.09 1.19
CA PHE A 404 17.69 -53.68 0.08
C PHE A 404 19.16 -53.90 0.41
N ARG A 405 19.83 -52.88 0.97
CA ARG A 405 21.25 -52.92 1.32
C ARG A 405 21.53 -53.95 2.40
N MET A 406 20.75 -53.94 3.48
CA MET A 406 20.88 -54.87 4.61
C MET A 406 20.68 -56.33 4.16
N ASN A 407 19.66 -56.60 3.34
CA ASN A 407 19.44 -57.94 2.76
C ASN A 407 20.62 -58.40 1.88
N LYS A 408 21.17 -57.51 1.03
CA LYS A 408 22.34 -57.81 0.20
C LYS A 408 23.61 -58.07 1.03
N CYS A 409 23.68 -57.49 2.22
CA CYS A 409 24.74 -57.75 3.19
C CYS A 409 24.47 -58.98 4.10
N GLY A 410 23.40 -59.74 3.85
CA GLY A 410 23.08 -60.97 4.59
C GLY A 410 22.35 -60.75 5.92
N PHE A 411 21.80 -59.56 6.15
CA PHE A 411 20.94 -59.29 7.30
C PHE A 411 19.47 -59.56 6.94
N GLU A 412 18.69 -59.89 7.96
CA GLU A 412 17.24 -60.04 7.88
C GLU A 412 16.61 -59.17 8.96
N LEU A 413 15.50 -58.50 8.63
CA LEU A 413 14.77 -57.66 9.59
C LEU A 413 13.90 -58.54 10.49
N THR A 414 14.14 -58.49 11.80
CA THR A 414 13.35 -59.20 12.83
C THR A 414 12.61 -58.20 13.71
N GLU A 415 11.75 -58.68 14.62
CA GLU A 415 11.07 -57.82 15.62
C GLU A 415 12.06 -57.06 16.53
N LEU A 416 13.30 -57.56 16.67
CA LEU A 416 14.37 -56.93 17.45
C LEU A 416 15.27 -56.01 16.60
N GLY A 417 14.94 -55.82 15.32
CA GLY A 417 15.73 -55.07 14.34
C GLY A 417 16.55 -55.98 13.41
N TRP A 418 17.55 -55.38 12.76
CA TRP A 418 18.41 -56.07 11.80
C TRP A 418 19.25 -57.17 12.48
N PHE A 419 19.05 -58.42 12.06
CA PHE A 419 19.75 -59.59 12.57
C PHE A 419 20.50 -60.30 11.44
N ASN A 420 21.74 -60.72 11.67
CA ASN A 420 22.52 -61.45 10.67
C ASN A 420 22.58 -62.94 11.03
N PHE A 421 21.90 -63.78 10.24
CA PHE A 421 21.87 -65.24 10.45
C PHE A 421 23.14 -65.97 10.00
N ALA A 422 24.11 -65.30 9.37
CA ALA A 422 25.38 -65.89 8.93
C ALA A 422 26.35 -66.18 10.09
N THR A 423 25.87 -66.85 11.14
CA THR A 423 26.60 -67.32 12.32
C THR A 423 27.23 -68.71 12.13
N LYS A 424 27.40 -69.21 10.91
CA LYS A 424 28.16 -70.45 10.67
C LYS A 424 29.37 -70.36 9.76
N GLN A 425 29.59 -69.28 9.02
CA GLN A 425 30.85 -69.07 8.30
C GLN A 425 31.26 -67.59 8.32
N ASN A 426 32.23 -67.27 9.19
CA ASN A 426 33.12 -66.10 9.12
C ASN A 426 32.49 -64.73 8.84
N ILE A 427 31.65 -64.21 9.74
CA ILE A 427 31.60 -62.76 9.92
C ILE A 427 32.87 -62.39 10.68
N THR A 428 33.95 -62.06 9.98
CA THR A 428 34.95 -61.13 10.52
C THR A 428 34.17 -59.96 11.11
N MET A 429 34.30 -59.71 12.43
CA MET A 429 33.57 -58.65 13.14
C MET A 429 33.50 -57.40 12.27
N LEU A 430 32.28 -56.88 12.03
CA LEU A 430 32.12 -55.61 11.33
C LEU A 430 32.98 -54.57 12.06
N LYS A 431 33.91 -53.97 11.32
CA LYS A 431 34.74 -52.89 11.85
C LYS A 431 34.04 -51.58 11.56
N THR A 432 34.01 -50.71 12.56
CA THR A 432 33.59 -49.33 12.35
C THR A 432 34.71 -48.58 11.63
N PHE A 433 34.32 -47.67 10.74
CA PHE A 433 35.24 -46.75 10.09
C PHE A 433 34.68 -45.33 10.21
N GLN A 434 35.54 -44.34 10.06
CA GLN A 434 35.17 -42.93 10.01
C GLN A 434 35.27 -42.43 8.57
N LEU A 435 34.20 -41.84 8.07
CA LEU A 435 34.15 -41.22 6.74
C LEU A 435 33.77 -39.76 6.89
N ASN A 436 34.70 -38.88 6.54
CA ASN A 436 34.45 -37.45 6.41
C ASN A 436 34.64 -37.06 4.95
N ILE A 437 33.60 -36.50 4.34
CA ILE A 437 33.67 -35.98 2.98
C ILE A 437 33.53 -34.47 3.04
N THR A 438 34.54 -33.76 2.56
CA THR A 438 34.56 -32.30 2.51
C THR A 438 34.22 -31.82 1.11
N ILE A 439 33.18 -31.00 0.96
CA ILE A 439 32.92 -30.25 -0.27
C ILE A 439 33.66 -28.91 -0.17
N GLU A 440 34.60 -28.67 -1.07
CA GLU A 440 35.32 -27.40 -1.11
C GLU A 440 34.39 -26.28 -1.57
N ASN A 441 34.26 -25.24 -0.72
CA ASN A 441 33.34 -24.11 -0.89
C ASN A 441 31.85 -24.53 -0.90
N GLY A 442 31.49 -25.54 -0.11
CA GLY A 442 30.10 -26.03 0.02
C GLY A 442 29.08 -24.94 0.35
N GLU A 443 29.50 -23.92 1.10
CA GLU A 443 28.69 -22.76 1.48
C GLU A 443 28.18 -21.91 0.30
N LEU A 444 28.81 -22.03 -0.87
CA LEU A 444 28.42 -21.29 -2.08
C LEU A 444 27.22 -21.91 -2.81
N PHE A 445 26.82 -23.13 -2.46
CA PHE A 445 25.69 -23.81 -3.09
C PHE A 445 24.40 -23.56 -2.31
N ASP A 446 23.30 -23.38 -3.04
CA ASP A 446 21.96 -23.31 -2.45
C ASP A 446 21.62 -24.66 -1.79
N ARG A 447 22.07 -25.75 -2.43
CA ARG A 447 21.86 -27.14 -2.03
C ARG A 447 23.06 -27.99 -2.40
N ASP A 448 23.38 -28.95 -1.56
CA ASP A 448 24.45 -29.91 -1.76
C ASP A 448 24.14 -31.27 -1.15
N TYR A 449 24.61 -32.33 -1.81
CA TYR A 449 24.33 -33.71 -1.47
C TYR A 449 25.56 -34.57 -1.70
N VAL A 450 25.79 -35.52 -0.80
CA VAL A 450 26.88 -36.49 -0.92
C VAL A 450 26.31 -37.90 -0.90
N TYR A 451 26.75 -38.70 -1.86
CA TYR A 451 26.38 -40.10 -2.03
C TYR A 451 27.61 -40.99 -1.99
N VAL A 452 27.49 -42.12 -1.31
CA VAL A 452 28.44 -43.23 -1.32
C VAL A 452 27.80 -44.37 -2.10
N ILE A 453 28.37 -44.74 -3.24
CA ILE A 453 27.87 -45.79 -4.13
C ILE A 453 28.68 -47.06 -3.89
N ASN A 454 28.00 -48.14 -3.54
CA ASN A 454 28.58 -49.46 -3.37
C ASN A 454 28.25 -50.33 -4.60
N PRO A 455 29.22 -50.56 -5.51
CA PRO A 455 28.98 -51.32 -6.73
C PRO A 455 28.76 -52.81 -6.52
N GLU A 456 29.27 -53.41 -5.43
CA GLU A 456 29.12 -54.85 -5.19
C GLU A 456 27.69 -55.25 -4.83
N ILE A 457 26.97 -54.39 -4.12
CA ILE A 457 25.59 -54.64 -3.70
C ILE A 457 24.57 -53.82 -4.49
N GLU A 458 25.03 -53.03 -5.46
CA GLU A 458 24.19 -52.20 -6.34
C GLU A 458 23.29 -51.23 -5.55
N SER A 459 23.86 -50.60 -4.53
CA SER A 459 23.16 -49.67 -3.64
C SER A 459 23.94 -48.37 -3.47
N LEU A 460 23.26 -47.34 -2.99
CA LEU A 460 23.86 -46.07 -2.61
C LEU A 460 23.51 -45.74 -1.16
N PHE A 461 24.21 -44.76 -0.60
CA PHE A 461 24.00 -44.26 0.74
C PHE A 461 24.16 -42.74 0.72
N ALA A 462 23.18 -42.01 1.26
CA ALA A 462 23.24 -40.55 1.29
C ALA A 462 23.80 -40.06 2.64
N LEU A 463 24.65 -39.04 2.59
CA LEU A 463 25.23 -38.41 3.77
C LEU A 463 24.67 -37.01 3.98
N LYS A 464 24.61 -36.61 5.25
CA LYS A 464 24.21 -35.29 5.73
C LYS A 464 25.42 -34.48 6.21
N SER A 465 25.25 -33.17 6.16
CA SER A 465 26.12 -32.17 6.77
C SER A 465 25.27 -31.24 7.64
N ASP A 466 25.85 -30.66 8.69
CA ASP A 466 25.23 -29.55 9.43
C ASP A 466 25.70 -28.18 8.92
N ASP A 467 26.82 -28.15 8.17
CA ASP A 467 27.60 -26.94 7.89
C ASP A 467 27.89 -26.74 6.39
N LYS A 468 27.30 -27.57 5.50
CA LYS A 468 27.57 -27.66 4.05
C LYS A 468 29.00 -28.06 3.67
N VAL A 469 29.90 -28.17 4.63
CA VAL A 469 31.32 -28.37 4.33
C VAL A 469 31.69 -29.82 4.62
N ILE A 470 31.30 -30.36 5.76
CA ILE A 470 31.67 -31.71 6.20
C ILE A 470 30.43 -32.61 6.21
N PHE A 471 30.48 -33.65 5.39
CA PHE A 471 29.47 -34.70 5.28
C PHE A 471 29.98 -35.97 5.98
N ASN A 472 29.48 -36.21 7.18
CA ASN A 472 29.84 -37.37 8.01
C ASN A 472 28.67 -37.93 8.82
N LYS A 473 27.46 -37.40 8.60
CA LYS A 473 26.23 -37.87 9.27
C LYS A 473 25.39 -38.71 8.33
N THR A 474 24.64 -39.63 8.92
CA THR A 474 23.73 -40.52 8.20
C THR A 474 22.30 -39.98 8.21
N LEU A 475 21.43 -40.62 7.45
CA LEU A 475 19.99 -40.47 7.60
C LEU A 475 19.53 -41.13 8.91
N GLU A 476 18.48 -40.58 9.54
CA GLU A 476 17.90 -41.21 10.75
C GLU A 476 17.27 -42.56 10.40
N LEU A 477 16.58 -42.63 9.27
CA LEU A 477 15.96 -43.85 8.74
C LEU A 477 16.93 -44.75 7.97
N ASP A 478 18.18 -44.31 7.77
CA ASP A 478 19.21 -45.12 7.13
C ASP A 478 20.58 -44.88 7.82
N PRO A 479 20.77 -45.41 9.04
CA PRO A 479 21.92 -45.07 9.89
C PRO A 479 23.18 -45.91 9.62
N TYR A 480 23.11 -46.95 8.77
CA TYR A 480 24.20 -47.92 8.62
C TYR A 480 24.77 -47.94 7.20
N LEU A 481 25.93 -47.29 7.00
CA LEU A 481 26.75 -47.51 5.82
C LEU A 481 27.58 -48.79 5.97
N LEU A 482 27.33 -49.78 5.10
CA LEU A 482 28.04 -51.06 5.11
C LEU A 482 28.98 -51.18 3.90
N LEU A 483 30.26 -51.41 4.17
CA LEU A 483 31.30 -51.69 3.18
C LEU A 483 32.11 -52.91 3.66
N LYS A 484 32.52 -53.79 2.75
CA LYS A 484 33.48 -54.86 3.09
C LYS A 484 34.87 -54.27 3.25
N SER A 485 35.73 -54.96 3.99
CA SER A 485 37.08 -54.45 4.19
C SER A 485 37.86 -54.42 2.88
N SER A 486 38.57 -53.31 2.64
CA SER A 486 39.30 -53.07 1.37
C SER A 486 38.41 -53.06 0.12
N GLN A 487 37.09 -52.86 0.28
CA GLN A 487 36.17 -52.77 -0.84
C GLN A 487 36.31 -51.42 -1.56
N ASP A 488 36.25 -51.45 -2.89
CA ASP A 488 36.15 -50.25 -3.72
C ASP A 488 34.72 -49.68 -3.71
N PHE A 489 34.62 -48.36 -3.62
CA PHE A 489 33.35 -47.63 -3.67
C PHE A 489 33.54 -46.25 -4.32
N THR A 490 32.44 -45.64 -4.75
CA THR A 490 32.47 -44.32 -5.37
C THR A 490 31.81 -43.29 -4.45
N VAL A 491 32.44 -42.14 -4.27
CA VAL A 491 31.83 -40.98 -3.64
C VAL A 491 31.42 -39.98 -4.72
N VAL A 492 30.19 -39.48 -4.62
CA VAL A 492 29.65 -38.44 -5.51
C VAL A 492 29.19 -37.26 -4.67
N GLY A 493 29.76 -36.08 -4.91
CA GLY A 493 29.25 -34.82 -4.39
C GLY A 493 28.49 -34.09 -5.49
N VAL A 494 27.32 -33.54 -5.17
CA VAL A 494 26.47 -32.78 -6.10
C VAL A 494 26.06 -31.48 -5.42
N GLY A 495 26.23 -30.35 -6.09
CA GLY A 495 25.85 -29.01 -5.62
C GLY A 495 25.00 -28.27 -6.66
N PHE A 496 24.15 -27.35 -6.19
CA PHE A 496 23.26 -26.56 -7.03
C PHE A 496 23.34 -25.07 -6.68
N THR A 497 23.35 -24.22 -7.71
CA THR A 497 23.14 -22.77 -7.60
C THR A 497 22.07 -22.38 -8.61
N GLY A 498 20.86 -22.10 -8.14
CA GLY A 498 19.65 -22.07 -8.96
C GLY A 498 19.46 -23.38 -9.73
N ASP A 499 19.45 -23.27 -11.05
CA ASP A 499 19.35 -24.41 -11.99
C ASP A 499 20.71 -24.96 -12.45
N SER A 500 21.80 -24.31 -12.05
CA SER A 500 23.17 -24.74 -12.40
C SER A 500 23.59 -25.91 -11.52
N ILE A 501 24.17 -26.94 -12.14
CA ILE A 501 24.58 -28.18 -11.46
C ILE A 501 26.11 -28.24 -11.41
N TYR A 502 26.62 -28.61 -10.24
CA TYR A 502 28.04 -28.85 -9.99
C TYR A 502 28.18 -30.25 -9.41
N TYR A 503 29.19 -31.02 -9.81
CA TYR A 503 29.44 -32.31 -9.19
C TYR A 503 30.91 -32.71 -9.25
N SER A 504 31.27 -33.69 -8.43
CA SER A 504 32.57 -34.35 -8.43
C SER A 504 32.39 -35.82 -8.09
N ILE A 505 33.23 -36.67 -8.67
CA ILE A 505 33.23 -38.11 -8.45
C ILE A 505 34.63 -38.52 -7.99
N ALA A 506 34.72 -39.27 -6.90
CA ALA A 506 35.98 -39.84 -6.40
C ALA A 506 35.84 -41.35 -6.22
N GLN A 507 36.80 -42.12 -6.73
CA GLN A 507 36.90 -43.55 -6.45
C GLN A 507 37.75 -43.76 -5.20
N MET A 508 37.28 -44.61 -4.30
CA MET A 508 37.86 -44.81 -2.98
C MET A 508 37.93 -46.30 -2.66
N GLN A 509 38.81 -46.65 -1.72
CA GLN A 509 38.89 -47.97 -1.12
C GLN A 509 38.69 -47.85 0.40
N GLU A 510 37.99 -48.80 1.01
CA GLU A 510 37.69 -48.78 2.44
C GLU A 510 38.97 -48.80 3.31
N HIS A 511 39.03 -47.86 4.26
CA HIS A 511 40.03 -47.77 5.31
C HIS A 511 39.40 -47.31 6.64
N PRO A 512 40.01 -47.58 7.81
CA PRO A 512 39.43 -47.23 9.12
C PRO A 512 39.12 -45.74 9.30
N VAL A 513 39.89 -44.85 8.65
CA VAL A 513 39.65 -43.40 8.63
C VAL A 513 39.85 -42.91 7.20
N MET A 514 38.81 -42.32 6.63
CA MET A 514 38.77 -41.80 5.28
C MET A 514 38.37 -40.33 5.32
N ASN A 515 39.23 -39.47 4.77
CA ASN A 515 38.94 -38.05 4.56
C ASN A 515 38.99 -37.78 3.06
N VAL A 516 37.84 -37.48 2.46
CA VAL A 516 37.72 -37.23 1.03
C VAL A 516 37.49 -35.75 0.82
N LYS A 517 38.19 -35.14 -0.13
CA LYS A 517 37.92 -33.77 -0.57
C LYS A 517 37.33 -33.79 -1.97
N LEU A 518 36.21 -33.11 -2.17
CA LEU A 518 35.52 -33.00 -3.44
C LEU A 518 35.51 -31.54 -3.88
N GLN A 519 36.04 -31.28 -5.06
CA GLN A 519 35.98 -29.97 -5.70
C GLN A 519 34.92 -30.04 -6.81
N LEU A 520 33.73 -29.50 -6.55
CA LEU A 520 32.62 -29.62 -7.50
C LEU A 520 32.86 -28.76 -8.74
N GLN A 521 32.64 -29.34 -9.91
CA GLN A 521 32.80 -28.68 -11.21
C GLN A 521 31.45 -28.49 -11.88
N SER A 522 31.25 -27.35 -12.54
CA SER A 522 30.01 -27.05 -13.27
C SER A 522 29.79 -28.03 -14.41
N SER A 523 28.54 -28.40 -14.65
CA SER A 523 28.17 -29.32 -15.72
C SER A 523 26.84 -28.99 -16.35
N GLU A 524 26.74 -29.29 -17.65
CA GLU A 524 25.45 -29.29 -18.35
C GLU A 524 24.51 -30.36 -17.77
N PRO A 525 23.20 -30.09 -17.65
CA PRO A 525 22.24 -31.04 -17.11
C PRO A 525 22.16 -32.38 -17.85
N LYS A 526 22.40 -32.38 -19.17
CA LYS A 526 22.39 -33.61 -19.98
C LYS A 526 23.59 -34.51 -19.66
N THR A 527 24.79 -33.92 -19.56
CA THR A 527 26.02 -34.63 -19.21
C THR A 527 25.93 -35.21 -17.82
N PHE A 528 25.53 -34.38 -16.84
CA PHE A 528 25.30 -34.82 -15.47
C PHE A 528 24.32 -36.01 -15.38
N LYS A 529 23.14 -35.91 -16.01
CA LYS A 529 22.16 -37.00 -16.03
C LYS A 529 22.69 -38.27 -16.67
N LYS A 530 23.50 -38.17 -17.73
CA LYS A 530 24.12 -39.33 -18.36
C LYS A 530 25.09 -40.02 -17.40
N GLU A 531 25.94 -39.25 -16.72
CA GLU A 531 26.93 -39.80 -15.79
C GLU A 531 26.29 -40.43 -14.55
N MET A 532 25.31 -39.75 -13.92
CA MET A 532 24.58 -40.33 -12.80
C MET A 532 23.85 -41.62 -13.19
N LYS A 533 23.29 -41.67 -14.41
CA LYS A 533 22.73 -42.93 -14.94
C LYS A 533 23.80 -43.99 -15.10
N MET A 534 24.97 -43.70 -15.64
CA MET A 534 26.03 -44.71 -15.81
C MET A 534 26.45 -45.33 -14.48
N LEU A 535 26.57 -44.51 -13.42
CA LEU A 535 26.92 -44.98 -12.08
C LEU A 535 25.89 -45.95 -11.49
N THR A 536 24.59 -45.76 -11.76
CA THR A 536 23.50 -46.56 -11.17
C THR A 536 22.60 -47.27 -12.19
N HIS A 537 23.04 -47.49 -13.43
CA HIS A 537 22.16 -47.91 -14.54
C HIS A 537 21.51 -49.29 -14.34
N ARG A 538 22.14 -50.17 -13.55
CA ARG A 538 21.63 -51.51 -13.24
C ARG A 538 20.86 -51.56 -11.92
N TYR A 539 20.87 -50.47 -11.17
CA TYR A 539 20.40 -50.48 -9.81
C TYR A 539 18.87 -50.37 -9.83
N LEU A 540 18.23 -50.97 -8.82
CA LEU A 540 16.80 -50.78 -8.61
C LEU A 540 16.49 -49.30 -8.38
N LYS A 541 15.27 -48.87 -8.69
CA LYS A 541 14.84 -47.47 -8.58
C LYS A 541 15.20 -46.81 -7.23
N PRO A 542 15.04 -47.45 -6.06
CA PRO A 542 15.42 -46.87 -4.77
C PRO A 542 16.92 -46.58 -4.62
N ASN A 543 17.76 -47.15 -5.47
CA ASN A 543 19.22 -47.02 -5.45
C ASN A 543 19.72 -46.11 -6.59
N SER A 544 18.94 -45.11 -6.99
CA SER A 544 19.31 -44.16 -8.06
C SER A 544 19.51 -42.75 -7.50
N ILE A 545 20.68 -42.17 -7.75
CA ILE A 545 20.98 -40.78 -7.36
C ILE A 545 19.97 -39.81 -7.99
N LEU A 546 19.56 -40.06 -9.23
CA LEU A 546 18.60 -39.19 -9.91
C LEU A 546 17.21 -39.22 -9.30
N VAL A 547 16.83 -40.31 -8.62
CA VAL A 547 15.56 -40.38 -7.90
C VAL A 547 15.65 -39.52 -6.63
N ASP A 548 16.73 -39.61 -5.88
CA ASP A 548 16.95 -38.75 -4.69
C ASP A 548 16.96 -37.29 -5.04
N LEU A 549 17.72 -36.91 -6.07
CA LEU A 549 17.81 -35.52 -6.50
C LEU A 549 16.47 -34.97 -6.98
N GLU A 550 15.56 -35.82 -7.45
CA GLU A 550 14.22 -35.38 -7.83
C GLU A 550 13.36 -35.06 -6.60
N TYR A 551 13.32 -35.92 -5.58
CA TYR A 551 12.64 -35.63 -4.32
C TYR A 551 13.21 -34.37 -3.66
N GLN A 552 14.52 -34.28 -3.58
CA GLN A 552 15.24 -33.13 -3.04
C GLN A 552 14.94 -31.83 -3.79
N ARG A 553 14.79 -31.89 -5.12
CA ARG A 553 14.36 -30.75 -5.92
C ARG A 553 12.96 -30.31 -5.58
N GLN A 554 12.01 -31.25 -5.51
CA GLN A 554 10.61 -30.96 -5.21
C GLN A 554 10.45 -30.35 -3.80
N SER A 555 11.13 -30.92 -2.79
CA SER A 555 11.13 -30.39 -1.44
C SER A 555 11.69 -28.98 -1.38
N TYR A 556 12.83 -28.72 -2.02
CA TYR A 556 13.41 -27.38 -2.09
C TYR A 556 12.47 -26.36 -2.73
N ASP A 557 11.85 -26.71 -3.86
CA ASP A 557 10.91 -25.81 -4.54
C ASP A 557 9.69 -25.50 -3.65
N ALA A 558 9.16 -26.50 -2.95
CA ALA A 558 8.07 -26.32 -2.00
C ALA A 558 8.49 -25.43 -0.81
N LEU A 559 9.68 -25.66 -0.25
CA LEU A 559 10.21 -24.90 0.88
C LEU A 559 10.48 -23.44 0.52
N ARG A 560 11.08 -23.16 -0.64
CA ARG A 560 11.24 -21.80 -1.16
C ARG A 560 9.89 -21.08 -1.31
N ASN A 561 8.84 -21.79 -1.73
CA ASN A 561 7.50 -21.23 -1.80
C ASN A 561 6.93 -20.92 -0.40
N LEU A 562 7.13 -21.81 0.59
CA LEU A 562 6.73 -21.58 1.98
C LEU A 562 7.48 -20.42 2.62
N GLU A 563 8.77 -20.30 2.37
CA GLU A 563 9.60 -19.18 2.82
C GLU A 563 9.12 -17.86 2.20
N ALA A 564 8.75 -17.86 0.91
CA ALA A 564 8.15 -16.69 0.29
C ALA A 564 6.82 -16.30 0.96
N TYR A 565 6.01 -17.27 1.40
CA TYR A 565 4.79 -17.00 2.18
C TYR A 565 5.09 -16.48 3.59
N LYS A 566 6.15 -16.98 4.24
CA LYS A 566 6.63 -16.46 5.53
C LYS A 566 7.05 -15.00 5.39
N LYS A 567 7.85 -14.68 4.37
CA LYS A 567 8.29 -13.31 4.07
C LYS A 567 7.12 -12.36 3.78
N ASP A 568 6.11 -12.80 3.01
CA ASP A 568 4.89 -12.00 2.80
C ASP A 568 4.17 -11.70 4.12
N TYR A 569 4.10 -12.68 5.02
CA TYR A 569 3.47 -12.53 6.33
C TYR A 569 4.24 -11.54 7.20
N GLU A 570 5.57 -11.68 7.32
CA GLU A 570 6.44 -10.78 8.07
C GLU A 570 6.32 -9.33 7.58
N ILE A 571 6.25 -9.14 6.25
CA ILE A 571 6.05 -7.82 5.66
C ILE A 571 4.67 -7.26 5.99
N ARG A 572 3.61 -8.06 5.88
CA ARG A 572 2.27 -7.61 6.26
C ARG A 572 2.21 -7.27 7.75
N TRP A 573 2.89 -8.04 8.59
CA TRP A 573 3.00 -7.76 10.02
C TRP A 573 3.73 -6.45 10.30
N ALA A 574 4.87 -6.21 9.64
CA ALA A 574 5.63 -4.96 9.76
C ALA A 574 4.82 -3.73 9.31
N LEU A 575 3.92 -3.89 8.34
CA LEU A 575 3.04 -2.84 7.84
C LEU A 575 1.75 -2.66 8.66
N TYR A 576 1.38 -3.65 9.48
CA TYR A 576 0.08 -3.69 10.17
C TYR A 576 -0.16 -2.45 11.04
N GLY A 577 0.83 -2.07 11.86
CA GLY A 577 0.72 -0.89 12.74
C GLY A 577 0.61 0.44 11.99
N TYR A 578 1.04 0.50 10.73
CA TYR A 578 0.86 1.69 9.90
C TYR A 578 -0.54 1.74 9.27
N VAL A 579 -1.11 0.58 8.92
CA VAL A 579 -2.48 0.49 8.37
C VAL A 579 -3.52 0.75 9.46
N PHE A 580 -3.27 0.22 10.66
CA PHE A 580 -4.17 0.31 11.82
C PHE A 580 -3.44 0.91 13.03
N PRO A 581 -3.27 2.25 13.08
CA PRO A 581 -2.41 2.92 14.06
C PRO A 581 -2.94 2.93 15.51
N CYS A 582 -4.11 2.34 15.79
CA CYS A 582 -4.67 2.27 17.14
C CYS A 582 -4.58 0.89 17.79
N ASN A 583 -3.87 -0.06 17.17
CA ASN A 583 -3.65 -1.40 17.72
C ASN A 583 -2.32 -1.53 18.43
#